data_AF-A0A8K0E7Y5-F1
#
_entry.id   AF-A0A8K0E7Y5-F1
#
_cell.length_a   1.000
_cell.length_b   1.000
_cell.length_c   1.000
_cell.angle_alpha   90.00
_cell.angle_beta   90.00
_cell.angle_gamma   90.00
#
_symmetry.space_group_name_H-M   'P 1'
#
loop_
_entity.id
_entity.type
_entity.pdbx_description
1 polymer ?
#
loop_
_entity_poly.entity_id
_entity_poly.type
_entity_poly.pdbx_seq_one_letter_code
_entity_poly.pdbx_strand_id
1 'polypeptide(L)'
;MNGYWKKKGVKAWRASTGLFLVSAALSMCEEVHLYGFWPWHLDRLGNNLTQHYYDNHPVHKAHKLPDEFKQHQRLHNQGVLHMTTDNCA
;
A
#
# COMPACT_ATOMS: atom_id res chain seq x y z
N MET A 1 1.63 17.38 -3.15
CA MET A 1 1.04 16.15 -2.55
C MET A 1 1.93 15.44 -1.51
N ASN A 2 3.20 15.81 -1.32
CA ASN A 2 4.16 15.05 -0.48
C ASN A 2 4.11 15.39 1.04
N GLY A 3 3.43 16.47 1.44
CA GLY A 3 3.46 16.96 2.83
C GLY A 3 2.57 16.20 3.81
N TYR A 4 1.36 15.81 3.40
CA TYR A 4 0.39 15.15 4.27
C TYR A 4 0.92 13.81 4.79
N TRP A 5 1.35 12.91 3.90
CA TRP A 5 1.84 11.59 4.28
C TRP A 5 3.15 11.63 5.06
N LYS A 6 4.03 12.59 4.77
CA LYS A 6 5.24 12.80 5.58
C LYS A 6 4.90 13.12 7.05
N LYS A 7 3.91 14.00 7.28
CA LYS A 7 3.41 14.31 8.63
C LYS A 7 2.77 13.11 9.32
N LYS A 8 2.22 12.15 8.56
CA LYS A 8 1.66 10.88 9.07
C LYS A 8 2.70 9.76 9.24
N GLY A 9 3.98 10.05 8.96
CA GLY A 9 5.10 9.15 9.24
C GLY A 9 5.60 8.36 8.03
N VAL A 10 5.21 8.70 6.80
CA VAL A 10 5.81 8.12 5.59
C VAL A 10 7.15 8.80 5.30
N LYS A 11 8.26 8.15 5.65
CA LYS A 11 9.63 8.70 5.57
C LYS A 11 10.31 8.34 4.25
N ALA A 12 9.64 8.60 3.14
CA ALA A 12 10.14 8.33 1.79
C ALA A 12 10.63 9.61 1.09
N TRP A 13 11.54 9.44 0.11
CA TRP A 13 11.92 10.53 -0.80
C TRP A 13 10.74 10.92 -1.69
N ARG A 14 10.08 9.90 -2.26
CA ARG A 14 8.92 10.04 -3.14
C ARG A 14 7.81 9.08 -2.69
N ALA A 15 6.55 9.46 -2.83
CA ALA A 15 5.41 8.55 -2.68
C ALA A 15 5.34 7.58 -3.87
N SER A 16 4.94 6.33 -3.64
CA SER A 16 4.64 5.40 -4.72
C SER A 16 3.45 5.88 -5.56
N THR A 17 3.34 5.37 -6.78
CA THR A 17 2.12 5.56 -7.59
C THR A 17 0.89 5.04 -6.85
N GLY A 18 1.02 3.93 -6.11
CA GLY A 18 -0.05 3.37 -5.29
C GLY A 18 -0.57 4.36 -4.25
N LEU A 19 0.30 4.94 -3.43
CA LEU A 19 -0.11 5.92 -2.41
C LEU A 19 -0.74 7.19 -3.03
N PHE A 20 -0.24 7.63 -4.19
CA PHE A 20 -0.83 8.74 -4.93
C PHE A 20 -2.27 8.42 -5.36
N LEU A 21 -2.49 7.26 -5.97
CA LEU A 21 -3.82 6.82 -6.42
C LEU A 21 -4.78 6.58 -5.25
N VAL A 22 -4.31 5.99 -4.15
CA VAL A 22 -5.12 5.86 -2.92
C VAL A 22 -5.57 7.23 -2.42
N SER A 23 -4.68 8.23 -2.42
CA SER A 23 -5.03 9.59 -1.98
C SER A 23 -6.10 10.23 -2.87
N ALA A 24 -6.04 10.00 -4.19
CA ALA A 24 -7.03 10.49 -5.13
C ALA A 24 -8.37 9.77 -4.95
N ALA A 25 -8.35 8.43 -4.88
CA ALA A 25 -9.55 7.61 -4.70
C ALA A 25 -10.30 7.98 -3.42
N LEU A 26 -9.59 8.19 -2.29
CA LEU A 26 -10.21 8.63 -1.03
C LEU A 26 -10.90 10.01 -1.10
N SER A 27 -10.61 10.81 -2.13
CA SER A 27 -11.27 12.11 -2.35
C SER A 27 -12.41 12.06 -3.36
N MET A 28 -12.55 10.97 -4.11
CA MET A 28 -13.43 10.87 -5.27
C MET A 28 -14.43 9.72 -5.21
N CYS A 29 -14.10 8.66 -4.47
CA CYS A 29 -14.90 7.44 -4.38
C CYS A 29 -15.63 7.38 -3.04
N GLU A 30 -16.87 6.89 -3.07
CA GLU A 30 -17.64 6.62 -1.85
C GLU A 30 -17.04 5.44 -1.07
N GLU A 31 -16.50 4.46 -1.78
CA GLU A 31 -15.87 3.27 -1.21
C GLU A 31 -14.57 2.93 -1.96
N VAL A 32 -13.54 2.52 -1.22
CA VAL A 32 -12.22 2.20 -1.77
C VAL A 32 -11.77 0.83 -1.30
N HIS A 33 -11.54 -0.07 -2.25
CA HIS A 33 -10.98 -1.40 -2.01
C HIS A 33 -9.57 -1.50 -2.62
N LEU A 34 -8.59 -1.87 -1.79
CA LEU A 34 -7.20 -2.01 -2.18
C LEU A 34 -6.82 -3.49 -2.33
N TYR A 35 -6.19 -3.81 -3.46
CA TYR A 35 -5.64 -5.13 -3.78
C TYR A 35 -4.20 -4.98 -4.25
N GLY A 36 -3.36 -5.98 -3.96
CA GLY A 36 -1.95 -5.99 -4.38
C GLY A 36 -1.03 -5.04 -3.60
N PHE A 37 -1.50 -4.43 -2.51
CA PHE A 37 -0.67 -3.62 -1.62
C PHE A 37 -0.02 -4.52 -0.56
N TRP A 38 1.12 -5.13 -0.88
CA TRP A 38 1.85 -6.02 0.05
C TRP A 38 3.37 -5.89 -0.12
N PRO A 39 4.08 -5.15 0.76
CA PRO A 39 5.51 -4.86 0.59
C PRO A 39 6.46 -5.93 1.19
N TRP A 40 6.05 -7.20 1.21
CA TRP A 40 6.83 -8.29 1.77
C TRP A 40 6.93 -9.49 0.82
N HIS A 41 7.96 -10.32 1.00
CA HIS A 41 8.22 -11.52 0.18
C HIS A 41 7.65 -12.80 0.79
N LEU A 42 6.87 -12.66 1.85
CA LEU A 42 6.15 -13.75 2.48
C LEU A 42 4.68 -13.36 2.56
N ASP A 43 3.79 -14.28 2.22
CA ASP A 43 2.37 -14.12 2.51
C ASP A 43 2.09 -14.32 4.02
N ARG A 44 0.82 -14.27 4.42
CA ARG A 44 0.41 -14.45 5.82
C ARG A 44 0.63 -15.88 6.35
N LEU A 45 0.79 -16.85 5.47
CA LEU A 45 1.03 -18.27 5.79
C LEU A 45 2.54 -18.62 5.75
N GLY A 46 3.39 -17.68 5.35
CA GLY A 46 4.84 -17.88 5.24
C GLY A 46 5.29 -18.45 3.89
N ASN A 47 4.42 -18.48 2.87
CA ASN A 47 4.83 -18.87 1.52
C ASN A 47 5.59 -17.73 0.85
N ASN A 48 6.58 -18.09 0.02
CA ASN A 48 7.36 -17.11 -0.75
C ASN A 48 6.49 -16.41 -1.80
N LEU A 49 6.59 -15.08 -1.85
CA LEU A 49 5.97 -14.21 -2.85
C LEU A 49 7.04 -13.51 -3.68
N THR A 50 6.77 -13.35 -4.97
CA THR A 50 7.52 -12.46 -5.86
C THR A 50 7.20 -10.99 -5.56
N GLN A 51 8.06 -10.07 -6.03
CA GLN A 51 7.88 -8.62 -5.86
C GLN A 51 6.61 -8.11 -6.53
N HIS A 52 6.32 -8.60 -7.74
CA HIS A 52 5.14 -8.26 -8.51
C HIS A 52 4.34 -9.52 -8.83
N TYR A 53 3.06 -9.36 -9.15
CA TYR A 53 2.20 -10.49 -9.49
C TYR A 53 2.55 -11.13 -10.84
N TYR A 54 3.31 -10.43 -11.69
CA TYR A 54 3.67 -10.85 -13.05
C TYR A 54 5.18 -11.08 -13.23
N ASP A 55 6.02 -10.66 -12.29
CA ASP A 55 7.48 -10.85 -12.34
C ASP A 55 8.13 -10.72 -10.93
N ASN A 56 9.46 -10.76 -10.87
CA ASN A 56 10.23 -10.61 -9.63
C ASN A 56 11.24 -9.44 -9.65
N HIS A 57 10.94 -8.36 -10.38
CA HIS A 57 11.83 -7.20 -10.45
C HIS A 57 11.90 -6.43 -9.12
N PRO A 58 13.09 -5.95 -8.71
CA PRO A 58 13.26 -5.26 -7.44
C PRO A 58 12.55 -3.91 -7.41
N VAL A 59 12.00 -3.55 -6.25
CA VAL A 59 11.39 -2.23 -6.01
C VAL A 59 12.42 -1.11 -5.90
N HIS A 60 12.08 0.05 -6.47
CA HIS A 60 12.94 1.23 -6.42
C HIS A 60 13.05 1.80 -4.99
N LYS A 61 14.27 2.10 -4.53
CA LYS A 61 14.55 2.60 -3.16
C LYS A 61 14.06 4.03 -2.87
N ALA A 62 13.38 4.67 -3.82
CA ALA A 62 12.86 6.04 -3.67
C ALA A 62 11.60 6.10 -2.80
N HIS A 63 10.88 4.98 -2.73
CA HIS A 63 9.68 4.80 -1.93
C HIS A 63 10.00 4.02 -0.66
N LYS A 64 9.15 4.15 0.36
CA LYS A 64 9.19 3.33 1.58
C LYS A 64 7.87 2.58 1.71
N LEU A 65 7.69 1.55 0.88
CA LEU A 65 6.43 0.81 0.81
C LEU A 65 5.95 0.26 2.16
N PRO A 66 6.82 -0.22 3.08
CA PRO A 66 6.37 -0.60 4.42
C PRO A 66 5.76 0.56 5.23
N ASP A 67 6.30 1.79 5.09
CA ASP A 67 5.74 2.96 5.76
C ASP A 67 4.37 3.33 5.15
N GLU A 68 4.23 3.22 3.82
CA GLU A 68 2.98 3.47 3.11
C GLU A 68 1.91 2.43 3.51
N PHE A 69 2.26 1.14 3.48
CA PHE A 69 1.40 0.04 3.93
C PHE A 69 0.90 0.26 5.36
N LYS A 70 1.76 0.71 6.28
CA LYS A 70 1.34 1.03 7.65
C LYS A 70 0.21 2.07 7.69
N GLN A 71 0.20 3.03 6.75
CA GLN A 71 -0.90 3.98 6.66
C GLN A 71 -2.16 3.36 6.04
N HIS A 72 -2.02 2.55 4.99
CA HIS A 72 -3.14 1.80 4.42
C HIS A 72 -3.81 0.91 5.48
N GLN A 73 -3.02 0.18 6.27
CA GLN A 73 -3.51 -0.65 7.37
C GLN A 73 -4.24 0.17 8.45
N ARG A 74 -3.72 1.36 8.79
CA ARG A 74 -4.41 2.24 9.75
C ARG A 74 -5.77 2.69 9.23
N LEU A 75 -5.85 3.07 7.96
CA LEU A 75 -7.10 3.48 7.33
C LEU A 75 -8.08 2.32 7.22
N HIS A 76 -7.58 1.12 6.92
CA HIS A 76 -8.36 -0.12 6.95
C HIS A 76 -8.96 -0.38 8.33
N ASN A 77 -8.15 -0.32 9.38
CA ASN A 77 -8.60 -0.53 10.75
C ASN A 77 -9.59 0.55 11.23
N GLN A 78 -9.63 1.71 10.56
CA GLN A 78 -10.56 2.80 10.82
C GLN A 78 -11.84 2.74 9.97
N GLY A 79 -11.95 1.78 9.05
CA GLY A 79 -13.07 1.67 8.13
C GLY A 79 -13.08 2.73 7.01
N VAL A 80 -11.98 3.45 6.79
CA VAL A 80 -11.89 4.48 5.75
C VAL A 80 -11.67 3.87 4.36
N LEU A 81 -11.01 2.73 4.31
CA LEU A 81 -10.85 1.92 3.10
C LEU A 81 -10.87 0.44 3.46
N HIS A 82 -11.09 -0.43 2.49
CA HIS A 82 -10.94 -1.87 2.67
C HIS A 82 -9.65 -2.33 1.98
N MET A 83 -8.83 -3.14 2.66
CA MET A 83 -7.58 -3.64 2.11
C MET A 83 -7.58 -5.15 2.19
N THR A 84 -7.48 -5.80 1.04
CA THR A 84 -7.48 -7.26 0.93
C THR A 84 -6.05 -7.77 0.81
N THR A 85 -5.63 -8.58 1.78
CA THR A 85 -4.29 -9.21 1.82
C THR A 85 -4.35 -10.74 1.82
N ASP A 86 -5.54 -11.30 1.64
CA ASP A 86 -5.81 -12.74 1.60
C ASP A 86 -6.51 -13.11 0.29
N ASN A 87 -6.69 -14.40 0.05
CA ASN A 87 -7.48 -14.87 -1.08
C ASN A 87 -8.93 -14.36 -0.99
N CYS A 88 -9.48 -13.93 -2.12
CA CYS A 88 -10.91 -13.67 -2.24
C CYS A 88 -11.70 -14.99 -2.24
N ALA A 89 -12.96 -14.93 -1.80
CA ALA A 89 -13.93 -16.02 -1.91
C ALA A 89 -14.44 -16.19 -3.34
#